data_AF-A0A7Y5TTF0-F1
#
_entry.id   AF-A0A7Y5TTF0-F1
#
_cell.length_a   1.000
_cell.length_b   1.000
_cell.length_c   1.000
_cell.angle_alpha   90.00
_cell.angle_beta   90.00
_cell.angle_gamma   90.00
#
_symmetry.space_group_name_H-M   'P 1'
#
loop_
_entity.id
_entity.type
_entity.pdbx_description
1 polymer ?
#
loop_
_entity_poly.entity_id
_entity_poly.type
_entity_poly.pdbx_seq_one_letter_code
_entity_poly.pdbx_strand_id
1 'polypeptide(L)'
;MRATGQRPLAVIYLAINAACAAVVFQAAHRVTAQMAIEQRTLSDSVDGITFFAAAAPAFLVALLTNAAWVVKALVDLWRRRGHEAILWLGGAVVIWGASILAARLDPG
;
A
#
# COMPACT_ATOMS: atom_id res chain seq x y z
N MET A 1 26.13 22.28 2.17
CA MET A 1 25.35 21.24 2.88
C MET A 1 23.93 21.72 3.11
N ARG A 2 22.96 21.29 2.30
CA ARG A 2 21.52 21.41 2.62
C ARG A 2 20.82 20.14 2.16
N ALA A 3 20.78 19.16 3.06
CA ALA A 3 20.09 17.87 2.89
C ALA A 3 18.85 17.80 3.81
N THR A 4 18.12 18.91 3.95
CA THR A 4 16.96 18.99 4.86
C THR A 4 15.63 18.74 4.16
N GLY A 5 15.55 18.83 2.82
CA GLY A 5 14.30 18.73 2.07
C GLY A 5 13.86 17.32 1.64
N GLN A 6 14.73 16.29 1.71
CA GLN A 6 14.38 14.94 1.19
C GLN A 6 13.68 14.03 2.21
N ARG A 7 13.99 14.19 3.50
CA ARG A 7 13.32 13.46 4.59
C ARG A 7 11.81 13.69 4.68
N PRO A 8 11.28 14.93 4.59
CA PRO A 8 9.83 15.13 4.67
C PRO A 8 9.10 14.46 3.50
N LEU A 9 9.68 14.46 2.30
CA LEU A 9 9.09 13.80 1.13
C LEU A 9 8.95 12.29 1.37
N ALA A 10 9.98 11.63 1.89
CA ALA A 10 9.93 10.19 2.10
C ALA A 10 8.91 9.76 3.16
N VAL A 11 8.78 10.55 4.23
CA VAL A 11 7.75 10.32 5.25
C VAL A 11 6.34 10.44 4.66
N ILE A 12 6.10 11.44 3.79
CA ILE A 12 4.81 11.59 3.10
C ILE A 12 4.50 10.34 2.25
N TYR A 13 5.48 9.79 1.54
CA TYR A 13 5.26 8.61 0.69
C TYR A 13 4.99 7.33 1.48
N LEU A 14 5.68 7.14 2.61
CA LEU A 14 5.36 6.05 3.53
C LEU A 14 3.95 6.22 4.11
N ALA A 15 3.59 7.44 4.51
CA ALA A 15 2.26 7.74 5.01
C ALA A 15 1.17 7.46 3.96
N ILE A 16 1.41 7.81 2.69
CA ILE A 16 0.50 7.48 1.58
C ILE A 16 0.37 5.96 1.42
N ASN A 17 1.46 5.21 1.41
CA ASN A 17 1.40 3.75 1.29
C ASN A 17 0.65 3.11 2.48
N ALA A 18 0.91 3.58 3.70
CA ALA A 18 0.19 3.12 4.89
C ALA A 18 -1.31 3.45 4.84
N ALA A 19 -1.66 4.65 4.38
CA ALA A 19 -3.05 5.04 4.19
C ALA A 19 -3.74 4.18 3.12
N CYS A 20 -3.08 3.92 1.99
CA CYS A 20 -3.60 3.02 0.96
C CYS A 20 -3.83 1.61 1.50
N ALA A 21 -2.87 1.06 2.25
CA ALA A 21 -3.02 -0.25 2.89
C ALA A 21 -4.21 -0.27 3.86
N ALA A 22 -4.38 0.76 4.69
CA ALA A 22 -5.51 0.88 5.61
C ALA A 22 -6.86 0.91 4.87
N VAL A 23 -6.96 1.60 3.73
CA VAL A 23 -8.18 1.58 2.89
C VAL A 23 -8.47 0.19 2.34
N VAL A 24 -7.44 -0.53 1.87
CA VAL A 24 -7.60 -1.92 1.40
C VAL A 24 -8.10 -2.83 2.52
N PHE A 25 -7.53 -2.71 3.73
CA PHE A 25 -8.01 -3.45 4.90
C PHE A 25 -9.44 -3.09 5.28
N GLN A 26 -9.79 -1.82 5.25
CA GLN A 26 -11.15 -1.38 5.53
C GLN A 26 -12.15 -1.95 4.51
N ALA A 27 -11.78 -2.00 3.23
CA ALA A 27 -12.60 -2.62 2.19
C ALA A 27 -12.80 -4.12 2.45
N ALA A 28 -11.73 -4.85 2.79
CA ALA A 28 -11.80 -6.26 3.14
C ALA A 28 -12.70 -6.49 4.37
N HIS A 29 -12.48 -5.72 5.44
CA HIS A 29 -13.27 -5.82 6.67
C HIS A 29 -14.76 -5.57 6.43
N ARG A 30 -15.12 -4.60 5.59
CA ARG A 30 -16.53 -4.34 5.24
C ARG A 30 -17.18 -5.52 4.52
N VAL A 31 -16.48 -6.13 3.58
CA VAL A 31 -16.98 -7.32 2.86
C VAL A 31 -17.15 -8.50 3.82
N THR A 32 -16.15 -8.77 4.68
CA THR A 32 -16.25 -9.83 5.69
C THR A 32 -17.38 -9.59 6.68
N ALA A 33 -17.55 -8.35 7.16
CA ALA A 33 -18.64 -7.99 8.06
C ALA A 33 -20.01 -8.20 7.41
N GLN A 34 -20.15 -7.88 6.12
CA GLN A 34 -21.38 -8.13 5.37
C GLN A 34 -21.66 -9.62 5.21
N MET A 35 -20.64 -10.42 4.86
CA MET A 35 -20.78 -11.89 4.79
C MET A 35 -21.22 -12.49 6.13
N ALA A 36 -20.69 -11.98 7.25
CA ALA A 36 -21.07 -12.42 8.59
C ALA A 36 -22.53 -12.11 8.91
N ILE A 37 -23.02 -10.91 8.54
CA ILE A 37 -24.44 -10.53 8.71
C ILE A 37 -25.35 -11.43 7.87
N GLU A 38 -24.92 -11.80 6.67
CA GLU A 38 -25.68 -12.64 5.74
C GLU A 38 -25.50 -14.15 5.99
N GLN A 39 -24.75 -14.52 7.03
CA GLN A 39 -24.41 -15.91 7.38
C GLN A 39 -23.78 -16.70 6.22
N ARG A 40 -23.05 -16.01 5.33
CA ARG A 40 -22.34 -16.61 4.19
C ARG A 40 -20.94 -17.06 4.61
N THR A 41 -20.61 -18.31 4.32
CA THR A 41 -19.27 -18.89 4.55
C THR A 41 -18.38 -18.86 3.32
N LEU A 42 -18.95 -18.56 2.14
CA LEU A 42 -18.25 -18.52 0.87
C LEU A 42 -18.43 -17.14 0.23
N SER A 43 -17.32 -16.58 -0.25
CA SER A 43 -17.33 -15.35 -1.03
C SER A 43 -17.87 -15.64 -2.43
N ASP A 44 -18.70 -14.74 -2.94
CA ASP A 44 -19.17 -14.77 -4.33
C ASP A 44 -18.58 -13.63 -5.18
N SER A 45 -19.04 -13.53 -6.43
CA SER A 45 -18.57 -12.51 -7.36
C SER A 45 -18.96 -11.09 -6.94
N VAL A 46 -20.07 -10.90 -6.22
CA VAL A 46 -20.53 -9.59 -5.75
C VAL A 46 -19.59 -9.06 -4.67
N ASP A 47 -19.15 -9.93 -3.77
CA ASP A 47 -18.16 -9.59 -2.74
C ASP A 47 -16.82 -9.16 -3.38
N GLY A 48 -16.37 -9.92 -4.39
CA GLY A 48 -15.15 -9.61 -5.13
C GLY A 48 -15.21 -8.26 -5.85
N ILE A 49 -16.33 -7.98 -6.52
CA ILE A 49 -16.56 -6.68 -7.19
C ILE A 49 -16.59 -5.54 -6.17
N THR A 50 -17.29 -5.74 -5.04
CA THR A 50 -17.41 -4.74 -3.98
C THR A 50 -16.07 -4.40 -3.36
N PHE A 51 -15.27 -5.43 -3.03
CA PHE A 51 -13.89 -5.26 -2.56
C PHE A 51 -13.06 -4.50 -3.60
N PHE A 52 -13.07 -4.96 -4.86
CA PHE A 52 -12.24 -4.37 -5.90
C PHE A 52 -12.62 -2.91 -6.15
N ALA A 53 -13.90 -2.58 -6.27
CA ALA A 53 -14.37 -1.22 -6.49
C ALA A 53 -13.96 -0.27 -5.34
N ALA A 54 -13.99 -0.76 -4.10
CA ALA A 54 -13.58 0.01 -2.92
C ALA A 54 -12.05 0.16 -2.81
N ALA A 55 -11.28 -0.87 -3.16
CA ALA A 55 -9.83 -0.92 -2.98
C ALA A 55 -9.04 -0.40 -4.19
N ALA A 56 -9.59 -0.46 -5.40
CA ALA A 56 -8.89 -0.12 -6.65
C ALA A 56 -8.29 1.30 -6.66
N PRO A 57 -8.98 2.36 -6.17
CA PRO A 57 -8.39 3.69 -6.09
C PRO A 57 -7.13 3.72 -5.20
N ALA A 58 -7.16 3.04 -4.05
CA ALA A 58 -6.03 2.96 -3.14
C ALA A 58 -4.84 2.22 -3.77
N PHE A 59 -5.10 1.12 -4.48
CA PHE A 59 -4.08 0.41 -5.25
C PHE A 59 -3.47 1.29 -6.35
N LEU A 60 -4.30 2.03 -7.09
CA LEU A 60 -3.82 2.91 -8.15
C LEU A 60 -2.92 4.02 -7.59
N VAL A 61 -3.32 4.65 -6.48
CA VAL A 61 -2.51 5.68 -5.81
C VAL A 61 -1.17 5.09 -5.34
N ALA A 62 -1.20 3.93 -4.68
CA ALA A 62 0.03 3.28 -4.21
C ALA A 62 0.95 2.90 -5.37
N LEU A 63 0.38 2.34 -6.45
CA LEU A 63 1.12 1.95 -7.64
C LEU A 63 1.83 3.15 -8.27
N LEU A 64 1.12 4.24 -8.53
CA LEU A 64 1.68 5.45 -9.15
C LEU A 64 2.74 6.10 -8.25
N THR A 65 2.47 6.15 -6.95
CA THR A 65 3.38 6.69 -5.93
C THR A 65 4.70 5.89 -5.90
N ASN A 66 4.61 4.56 -5.89
CA ASN A 66 5.77 3.69 -5.90
C ASN A 66 6.52 3.73 -7.24
N ALA A 67 5.80 3.78 -8.37
CA ALA A 67 6.41 3.91 -9.70
C ALA A 67 7.23 5.19 -9.83
N ALA A 68 6.68 6.33 -9.38
CA ALA A 68 7.41 7.60 -9.35
C ALA A 68 8.70 7.51 -8.52
N TRP A 69 8.66 6.80 -7.40
CA TRP A 69 9.81 6.62 -6.53
C TRP A 69 10.87 5.67 -7.12
N VAL A 70 10.45 4.61 -7.81
CA VAL A 70 11.36 3.74 -8.57
C VAL A 70 12.10 4.56 -9.62
N VAL A 71 11.38 5.36 -10.41
CA VAL A 71 12.00 6.24 -11.41
C VAL A 71 13.02 7.17 -10.77
N LYS A 72 12.68 7.79 -9.64
CA LYS A 72 13.61 8.62 -8.87
C LYS A 72 14.84 7.84 -8.42
N ALA A 73 14.67 6.65 -7.85
CA ALA A 73 15.75 5.81 -7.37
C ALA A 73 16.70 5.41 -8.51
N LEU A 74 16.17 5.07 -9.68
CA LEU A 74 16.96 4.76 -10.87
C LEU A 74 17.75 5.98 -11.37
N VAL A 75 17.14 7.17 -11.37
CA VAL A 75 17.83 8.42 -11.74
C VAL A 75 18.95 8.74 -10.74
N ASP A 76 18.69 8.60 -9.44
CA ASP A 76 19.68 8.87 -8.40
C ASP A 76 20.85 7.86 -8.50
N LEU A 77 20.56 6.58 -8.74
CA LEU A 77 21.55 5.53 -8.98
C LEU A 77 22.42 5.83 -10.22
N TRP A 78 21.79 6.18 -11.35
CA TRP A 78 22.51 6.49 -12.58
C TRP A 78 23.42 7.72 -12.42
N ARG A 79 22.96 8.73 -11.66
CA ARG A 79 23.75 9.92 -11.32
C ARG A 79 24.77 9.67 -10.20
N ARG A 80 24.88 8.43 -9.69
CA ARG A 80 25.72 8.05 -8.53
C ARG A 80 25.47 8.94 -7.29
N ARG A 81 24.23 9.40 -7.13
CA ARG A 81 23.75 10.14 -5.95
C ARG A 81 23.15 9.12 -4.97
N GLY A 82 23.31 9.37 -3.68
CA GLY A 82 23.15 8.39 -2.60
C GLY A 82 21.91 7.49 -2.64
N HIS A 83 21.96 6.39 -1.89
CA HIS A 83 20.99 5.29 -1.94
C HIS A 83 19.72 5.50 -1.10
N GLU A 84 19.46 6.72 -0.62
CA GLU A 84 18.30 6.99 0.27
C GLU A 84 16.97 6.63 -0.41
N ALA A 85 16.79 6.91 -1.70
CA ALA A 85 15.55 6.57 -2.41
C ALA A 85 15.25 5.05 -2.39
N ILE A 86 16.27 4.20 -2.46
CA ILE A 86 16.11 2.74 -2.42
C ILE A 86 15.65 2.27 -1.03
N LEU A 87 16.20 2.85 0.04
CA LEU A 87 15.81 2.51 1.42
C LEU A 87 14.32 2.80 1.66
N TRP A 88 13.83 3.94 1.18
CA TRP A 88 12.42 4.32 1.32
C TRP A 88 11.48 3.45 0.48
N LEU A 89 11.94 2.99 -0.69
CA LEU A 89 11.20 2.00 -1.49
C LEU A 89 11.06 0.69 -0.72
N GLY A 90 12.12 0.25 -0.03
CA GLY A 90 12.09 -0.90 0.87
C GLY A 90 11.04 -0.77 1.97
N GLY A 91 10.88 0.44 2.55
CA GLY A 91 9.84 0.71 3.54
C GLY A 91 8.42 0.50 3.00
N ALA A 92 8.14 0.93 1.77
CA ALA A 92 6.85 0.65 1.13
C ALA A 92 6.62 -0.85 0.94
N VAL A 93 7.64 -1.61 0.52
CA VAL A 93 7.56 -3.08 0.40
C VAL A 93 7.25 -3.74 1.75
N VAL A 94 7.88 -3.27 2.83
CA VAL A 94 7.61 -3.77 4.18
C VAL A 94 6.17 -3.50 4.60
N ILE A 95 5.63 -2.30 4.32
CA ILE A 95 4.22 -1.97 4.62
C ILE A 95 3.27 -2.93 3.90
N TRP A 96 3.46 -3.14 2.60
CA TRP A 96 2.61 -4.05 1.83
C TRP A 96 2.78 -5.51 2.24
N GLY A 97 4.01 -5.95 2.50
CA GLY A 97 4.30 -7.30 2.99
C GLY A 97 3.66 -7.57 4.36
N ALA A 98 3.79 -6.64 5.29
CA ALA A 98 3.15 -6.71 6.61
C ALA A 98 1.61 -6.72 6.49
N SER A 99 1.06 -5.95 5.54
CA SER A 99 -0.38 -5.92 5.28
C SER A 99 -0.88 -7.28 4.80
N ILE A 100 -0.18 -7.91 3.85
CA ILE A 100 -0.53 -9.26 3.38
C ILE A 100 -0.44 -10.27 4.52
N LEU A 101 0.61 -10.19 5.35
CA LEU A 101 0.79 -11.11 6.47
C LEU A 101 -0.32 -10.95 7.52
N ALA A 102 -0.67 -9.72 7.89
CA ALA A 102 -1.75 -9.45 8.84
C ALA A 102 -3.09 -9.99 8.32
N ALA A 103 -3.40 -9.81 7.04
CA ALA A 103 -4.60 -10.37 6.41
C ALA A 103 -4.64 -11.90 6.43
N ARG A 104 -3.48 -12.58 6.50
CA ARG A 104 -3.40 -14.05 6.59
C ARG A 104 -3.49 -14.58 8.01
N LEU A 105 -3.05 -13.79 8.98
CA LEU A 105 -3.01 -14.16 10.39
C LEU A 105 -4.31 -13.85 11.13
N ASP A 106 -5.19 -13.03 10.55
CA ASP A 106 -6.51 -12.75 11.11
C ASP A 106 -7.39 -14.00 11.00
N PRO A 107 -7.71 -14.68 12.12
CA PRO A 107 -8.58 -15.84 12.13
C PRO A 107 -10.03 -15.36 12.14
N GLY A 108 -10.47 -14.84 10.99
CA GLY A 108 -11.86 -14.41 10.78
C GLY A 108 -12.88 -15.47 11.19
#